data_AF-A0A257M1V3-F1
#
_entry.id   AF-A0A257M1V3-F1
#
_cell.length_a   1.000
_cell.length_b   1.000
_cell.length_c   1.000
_cell.angle_alpha   90.00
_cell.angle_beta   90.00
_cell.angle_gamma   90.00
#
_symmetry.space_group_name_H-M   'P 1'
#
loop_
_entity.id
_entity.type
_entity.pdbx_description
1 polymer ?
#
loop_
_entity_poly.entity_id
_entity_poly.type
_entity_poly.pdbx_seq_one_letter_code
_entity_poly.pdbx_strand_id
1 'polypeptide(L)'
;MAEPHPRLLFPVGLEAQVKARIAADPLAAEMQKAVVKRAEQVLKERTCDYLIPDGKRLLSESRMALHHVLYCGWAWRTTGEVRFRDRGIRALDAASALKAW
;
A
#
# COMPACT_ATOMS: atom_id res chain seq x y z
N MET A 1 18.47 18.93 8.88
CA MET A 1 18.12 18.38 7.55
C MET A 1 17.06 17.32 7.77
N ALA A 2 15.98 17.29 6.99
CA ALA A 2 14.93 16.27 7.16
C ALA A 2 15.48 14.88 6.78
N GLU A 3 15.17 13.84 7.57
CA GLU A 3 15.57 12.47 7.24
C GLU A 3 15.01 12.07 5.87
N PRO A 4 15.72 11.28 5.06
CA PRO A 4 15.19 10.83 3.77
C PRO A 4 13.92 9.99 3.95
N HIS A 5 12.95 10.14 3.05
CA HIS A 5 11.82 9.21 2.95
C HIS A 5 12.28 7.88 2.33
N PRO A 6 11.60 6.76 2.63
CA PRO A 6 10.48 6.61 3.58
C PRO A 6 10.94 6.51 5.04
N ARG A 7 10.10 6.98 5.99
CA ARG A 7 10.39 6.97 7.45
C ARG A 7 9.48 6.04 8.27
N LEU A 8 8.37 5.59 7.68
CA LEU A 8 7.35 4.80 8.36
C LEU A 8 7.44 3.34 7.90
N LEU A 9 7.43 2.40 8.86
CA LEU A 9 7.37 0.93 8.72
C LEU A 9 8.53 0.26 7.98
N PHE A 10 8.92 0.82 6.84
CA PHE A 10 9.99 0.32 6.00
C PHE A 10 10.91 1.51 5.68
N PRO A 11 11.90 1.83 6.52
CA PRO A 11 12.85 2.90 6.21
C PRO A 11 13.68 2.66 4.94
N VAL A 12 14.29 3.72 4.42
CA VAL A 12 15.28 3.61 3.33
C VAL A 12 16.50 2.81 3.80
N GLY A 13 17.03 1.93 2.94
CA GLY A 13 18.21 1.10 3.22
C GLY A 13 17.91 -0.29 3.78
N LEU A 14 16.65 -0.59 4.13
CA LEU A 14 16.26 -1.93 4.60
C LEU A 14 15.92 -2.90 3.46
N GLU A 15 15.90 -2.46 2.21
CA GLU A 15 15.48 -3.26 1.05
C GLU A 15 16.30 -4.54 0.91
N ALA A 16 17.62 -4.45 1.09
CA ALA A 16 18.52 -5.60 1.01
C ALA A 16 18.22 -6.63 2.11
N GLN A 17 17.93 -6.17 3.32
CA GLN A 17 17.61 -7.04 4.46
C GLN A 17 16.27 -7.75 4.25
N VAL A 18 15.24 -7.01 3.78
CA VAL A 18 13.94 -7.58 3.46
C VAL A 18 14.07 -8.63 2.36
N LYS A 19 14.82 -8.35 1.30
CA LYS A 19 15.07 -9.29 0.20
C LYS A 19 15.80 -10.55 0.70
N ALA A 20 16.81 -10.39 1.54
CA ALA A 20 17.52 -11.52 2.13
C ALA A 20 16.60 -12.37 3.03
N ARG A 21 15.74 -11.74 3.84
CA ARG A 21 14.78 -12.43 4.70
C ARG A 21 13.75 -13.23 3.89
N ILE A 22 13.21 -12.64 2.83
CA ILE A 22 12.27 -13.30 1.91
C ILE A 22 12.93 -14.52 1.25
N ALA A 23 14.22 -14.44 0.89
CA ALA A 23 14.94 -15.55 0.28
C ALA A 23 15.28 -16.68 1.26
N ALA A 24 15.54 -16.35 2.53
CA ALA A 24 16.01 -17.31 3.53
C ALA A 24 14.90 -17.99 4.35
N ASP A 25 13.72 -17.37 4.46
CA ASP A 25 12.62 -17.88 5.31
C ASP A 25 11.39 -18.23 4.45
N PRO A 26 10.98 -19.52 4.42
CA PRO A 26 9.79 -19.96 3.68
C PRO A 26 8.51 -19.23 4.07
N LEU A 27 8.31 -18.90 5.36
CA LEU A 27 7.13 -18.17 5.82
C LEU A 27 7.16 -16.74 5.27
N ALA A 28 8.32 -16.08 5.29
CA ALA A 28 8.48 -14.76 4.72
C ALA A 28 8.22 -14.75 3.21
N ALA A 29 8.66 -15.80 2.50
CA ALA A 29 8.38 -15.96 1.08
C ALA A 29 6.88 -16.12 0.79
N GLU A 30 6.15 -16.92 1.58
CA GLU A 30 4.70 -17.07 1.44
C GLU A 30 3.95 -15.77 1.77
N MET A 31 4.36 -15.07 2.82
CA MET A 31 3.80 -13.74 3.15
C MET A 31 4.03 -12.75 2.01
N GLN A 32 5.23 -12.70 1.43
CA GLN A 32 5.53 -11.84 0.30
C GLN A 32 4.62 -12.15 -0.89
N LYS A 33 4.47 -13.43 -1.25
CA LYS A 33 3.56 -13.85 -2.34
C LYS A 33 2.13 -13.41 -2.08
N ALA A 34 1.63 -13.58 -0.86
CA ALA A 34 0.28 -13.18 -0.48
C ALA A 34 0.08 -11.65 -0.58
N VAL A 35 1.05 -10.86 -0.09
CA VAL A 35 1.00 -9.40 -0.11
C VAL A 35 1.06 -8.86 -1.54
N VAL A 36 1.94 -9.40 -2.39
CA VAL A 36 2.01 -9.02 -3.82
C VAL A 36 0.72 -9.38 -4.54
N LYS A 37 0.19 -10.60 -4.33
CA LYS A 37 -1.10 -11.01 -4.91
C LYS A 37 -2.25 -10.09 -4.49
N ARG A 38 -2.27 -9.65 -3.22
CA ARG A 38 -3.27 -8.67 -2.76
C ARG A 38 -3.09 -7.33 -3.46
N ALA A 39 -1.86 -6.85 -3.64
CA ALA A 39 -1.58 -5.63 -4.38
C ALA A 39 -2.02 -5.72 -5.86
N GLU A 40 -1.86 -6.88 -6.50
CA GLU A 40 -2.37 -7.11 -7.85
C GLU A 40 -3.89 -7.04 -7.95
N GLN A 41 -4.61 -7.49 -6.91
CA GLN A 41 -6.06 -7.30 -6.83
C GLN A 41 -6.43 -5.83 -6.67
N VAL A 42 -5.69 -5.07 -5.84
CA VAL A 42 -5.88 -3.61 -5.67
C VAL A 42 -5.80 -2.85 -6.99
N LEU A 43 -4.96 -3.29 -7.94
CA LEU A 43 -4.87 -2.66 -9.27
C LEU A 43 -6.21 -2.60 -10.01
N LYS A 44 -7.11 -3.56 -9.73
CA LYS A 44 -8.42 -3.70 -10.40
C LYS A 44 -9.57 -3.13 -9.57
N GLU A 45 -9.32 -2.80 -8.30
CA GLU A 45 -10.33 -2.23 -7.40
C GLU A 45 -10.48 -0.72 -7.63
N ARG A 46 -11.71 -0.22 -7.43
CA ARG A 46 -11.97 1.23 -7.40
C ARG A 46 -11.17 1.91 -6.29
N THR A 47 -10.91 3.21 -6.42
CA THR A 47 -10.40 4.02 -5.30
C THR A 47 -11.51 4.34 -4.30
N CYS A 48 -11.11 4.85 -3.13
CA CYS A 48 -12.05 5.40 -2.16
C CYS A 48 -12.83 6.56 -2.76
N ASP A 49 -14.04 6.75 -2.27
CA ASP A 49 -14.91 7.84 -2.67
C ASP A 49 -15.63 8.38 -1.43
N TYR A 50 -16.21 9.57 -1.52
CA TYR A 50 -17.00 10.16 -0.45
C TYR A 50 -18.39 9.50 -0.38
N LEU A 51 -18.39 8.23 -0.01
CA LEU A 51 -19.58 7.40 0.17
C LEU A 51 -19.72 7.05 1.64
N ILE A 52 -20.95 7.14 2.16
CA ILE A 52 -21.28 6.83 3.55
C ILE A 52 -22.27 5.65 3.56
N PRO A 53 -21.81 4.40 3.37
CA PRO A 53 -22.70 3.26 3.12
C PRO A 53 -23.61 2.93 4.29
N ASP A 54 -23.17 3.22 5.52
CA ASP A 54 -23.92 3.01 6.77
C ASP A 54 -24.73 4.23 7.21
N GLY A 55 -24.70 5.31 6.41
CA GLY A 55 -25.31 6.61 6.73
C GLY A 55 -24.66 7.35 7.90
N LYS A 56 -23.53 6.87 8.43
CA LYS A 56 -22.90 7.42 9.64
C LYS A 56 -21.42 7.78 9.46
N ARG A 57 -20.63 6.98 8.75
CA ARG A 57 -19.15 7.10 8.72
C ARG A 57 -18.54 6.70 7.38
N LEU A 58 -17.37 7.25 7.05
CA LEU A 58 -16.55 6.83 5.90
C LEU A 58 -15.54 5.73 6.26
N LEU A 59 -15.69 5.04 7.40
CA LEU A 59 -14.66 4.11 7.91
C LEU A 59 -14.26 3.04 6.88
N SER A 60 -15.21 2.51 6.10
CA SER A 60 -14.92 1.53 5.05
C SER A 60 -14.05 2.12 3.94
N GLU A 61 -14.35 3.35 3.50
CA GLU A 61 -13.62 4.07 2.46
C GLU A 61 -12.21 4.43 2.93
N SER A 62 -12.09 4.95 4.15
CA SER A 62 -10.81 5.27 4.79
C SER A 62 -9.92 4.03 4.96
N ARG A 63 -10.50 2.90 5.36
CA ARG A 63 -9.76 1.62 5.44
C ARG A 63 -9.33 1.12 4.07
N MET A 64 -10.18 1.24 3.06
CA MET A 64 -9.84 0.87 1.69
C MET A 64 -8.68 1.71 1.17
N ALA A 65 -8.72 3.03 1.37
CA ALA A 65 -7.64 3.94 1.01
C ALA A 65 -6.32 3.52 1.68
N LEU A 66 -6.33 3.32 3.00
CA LEU A 66 -5.15 2.89 3.76
C LEU A 66 -4.59 1.56 3.23
N HIS A 67 -5.45 0.57 3.01
CA HIS A 67 -5.03 -0.73 2.48
C HIS A 67 -4.42 -0.60 1.08
N HIS A 68 -5.05 0.15 0.19
CA HIS A 68 -4.54 0.35 -1.17
C HIS A 68 -3.15 0.98 -1.15
N VAL A 69 -2.96 2.02 -0.33
CA VAL A 69 -1.66 2.69 -0.19
C VAL A 69 -0.60 1.75 0.38
N LEU A 70 -0.90 1.00 1.45
CA LEU A 70 0.08 0.11 2.08
C LEU A 70 0.46 -1.07 1.18
N TYR A 71 -0.51 -1.75 0.56
CA TYR A 71 -0.23 -2.88 -0.33
C TYR A 71 0.55 -2.45 -1.57
N CYS A 72 0.13 -1.37 -2.23
CA CYS A 72 0.83 -0.86 -3.40
C CYS A 72 2.22 -0.32 -3.06
N GLY A 73 2.39 0.39 -1.93
CA GLY A 73 3.67 0.90 -1.48
C GLY A 73 4.68 -0.22 -1.18
N TRP A 74 4.24 -1.27 -0.49
CA TRP A 74 5.06 -2.46 -0.25
C TRP A 74 5.45 -3.18 -1.55
N ALA A 75 4.47 -3.44 -2.41
CA ALA A 75 4.71 -4.15 -3.67
C ALA A 75 5.69 -3.38 -4.56
N TRP A 76 5.48 -2.07 -4.74
CA TRP A 76 6.40 -1.24 -5.52
C TRP A 76 7.84 -1.29 -4.98
N ARG A 77 8.02 -1.18 -3.66
CA ARG A 77 9.37 -1.16 -3.08
C ARG A 77 10.08 -2.50 -3.06
N THR A 78 9.33 -3.61 -3.07
CA THR A 78 9.92 -4.95 -3.05
C THR A 78 10.09 -5.56 -4.45
N THR A 79 9.26 -5.17 -5.42
CA THR A 79 9.32 -5.69 -6.80
C THR A 79 9.88 -4.69 -7.82
N GLY A 80 9.85 -3.39 -7.52
CA GLY A 80 10.26 -2.33 -8.43
C GLY A 80 9.23 -2.00 -9.52
N GLU A 81 8.08 -2.67 -9.54
CA GLU A 81 7.09 -2.49 -10.62
C GLU A 81 6.32 -1.18 -10.49
N VAL A 82 6.44 -0.35 -11.52
CA VAL A 82 5.88 1.02 -11.56
C VAL A 82 4.34 1.03 -11.47
N ARG A 83 3.65 0.00 -11.95
CA ARG A 83 2.17 -0.12 -11.88
C ARG A 83 1.65 0.01 -10.44
N PHE A 84 2.38 -0.50 -9.46
CA PHE A 84 1.98 -0.39 -8.06
C PHE A 84 2.19 1.02 -7.51
N ARG A 85 3.30 1.68 -7.87
CA ARG A 85 3.54 3.09 -7.51
C ARG A 85 2.40 3.97 -8.01
N ASP A 86 2.09 3.88 -9.30
CA ASP A 86 1.10 4.74 -9.94
C ASP A 86 -0.30 4.47 -9.37
N ARG A 87 -0.64 3.21 -9.08
CA ARG A 87 -1.90 2.87 -8.40
C ARG A 87 -1.97 3.41 -6.97
N GLY A 88 -0.86 3.38 -6.23
CA GLY A 88 -0.74 3.92 -4.87
C GLY A 88 -0.93 5.43 -4.85
N ILE A 89 -0.32 6.16 -5.80
CA ILE A 89 -0.53 7.61 -5.97
C ILE A 89 -2.00 7.91 -6.24
N ARG A 90 -2.65 7.19 -7.17
CA ARG A 90 -4.10 7.37 -7.42
C ARG A 90 -4.97 7.12 -6.18
N ALA A 91 -4.58 6.20 -5.30
CA ALA A 91 -5.30 5.97 -4.04
C ALA A 91 -5.13 7.15 -3.08
N LEU A 92 -3.92 7.72 -2.99
CA LEU A 92 -3.63 8.91 -2.20
C LEU A 92 -4.41 10.11 -2.70
N ASP A 93 -4.41 10.36 -4.01
CA ASP A 93 -5.14 11.48 -4.62
C ASP A 93 -6.64 11.42 -4.29
N ALA A 94 -7.24 10.23 -4.40
CA ALA A 94 -8.64 10.02 -4.05
C ALA A 94 -8.90 10.25 -2.54
N ALA A 95 -7.99 9.78 -1.67
CA ALA A 95 -8.12 9.99 -0.23
C ALA A 95 -7.96 11.47 0.16
N SER A 96 -7.04 12.19 -0.48
CA SER A 96 -6.83 13.63 -0.27
C SER A 96 -7.97 14.50 -0.79
N ALA A 97 -8.80 13.98 -1.70
CA ALA A 97 -9.98 14.66 -2.21
C ALA A 97 -11.24 14.46 -1.35
N LEU A 98 -11.21 13.60 -0.31
CA LEU A 98 -12.34 13.41 0.60
C LEU A 98 -12.63 14.71 1.37
N LYS A 99 -13.92 15.08 1.45
CA LYS A 99 -14.36 16.32 2.12
C LYS A 99 -14.22 16.25 3.65
N ALA A 100 -14.33 15.04 4.20
CA ALA A 100 -14.24 14.72 5.62
C ALA A 100 -13.95 13.21 5.78
N TRP A 101 -13.68 12.79 7.02
CA TRP A 101 -13.31 11.43 7.39
C TRP A 101 -14.41 10.73 8.21
#